data_AF-A0A9X0DDV2-F1
#
_entry.id   AF-A0A9X0DDV2-F1
#
_cell.length_a   1.000
_cell.length_b   1.000
_cell.length_c   1.000
_cell.angle_alpha   90.00
_cell.angle_beta   90.00
_cell.angle_gamma   90.00
#
_symmetry.space_group_name_H-M   'P 1'
#
loop_
_entity.id
_entity.type
_entity.pdbx_description
1 polymer ?
#
loop_
_entity_poly.entity_id
_entity_poly.type
_entity_poly.pdbx_seq_one_letter_code
_entity_poly.pdbx_strand_id
1 'polypeptide(L)'
;MLWQGPNVRYNRPEARKFTLWLKKSSENVYLREHGIKSLMDHEIGTHFLRATNDGLQPWFSNRKKFDLRTPRSYTGRINEEGLAAINTIYQAQVKMLFLPALLYYTACMSTKMSFKELFDHLAMYIYDPEQRWKQVVRAKRCLSDCSEIGGCGYDQCYFEGAVMILRQVNEIDFKLFYAGKICCDELQRIKRIARQDCVKLPHFLRDMASYKKTLNEIALTNGLIQKINRPLSCRNTARPKVRKKKSLASPQDRGQGRVFSCPSRSRSGLPFSSTTHPNRILSRRSSTYRRLCTSVASFAPMSS
;
A
#
# COMPACT_ATOMS: atom_id res chain seq x y z
N MET A 1 -7.35 35.05 8.24
CA MET A 1 -8.34 34.82 7.16
C MET A 1 -9.64 34.36 7.78
N LEU A 2 -10.72 35.16 7.67
CA LEU A 2 -12.07 34.72 8.09
C LEU A 2 -12.60 33.68 7.11
N TRP A 3 -13.20 32.63 7.63
CA TRP A 3 -13.85 31.58 6.84
C TRP A 3 -15.16 32.10 6.26
N GLN A 4 -15.34 31.96 4.94
CA GLN A 4 -16.57 32.35 4.24
C GLN A 4 -17.03 31.21 3.32
N GLY A 5 -18.32 30.91 3.30
CA GLY A 5 -18.93 29.90 2.44
C GLY A 5 -20.03 29.08 3.14
N PRO A 6 -20.78 28.26 2.38
CA PRO A 6 -21.93 27.51 2.90
C PRO A 6 -21.56 26.51 4.00
N ASN A 7 -20.35 25.95 3.99
CA ASN A 7 -19.95 24.89 4.93
C ASN A 7 -19.07 25.34 6.10
N VAL A 8 -18.95 26.65 6.38
CA VAL A 8 -18.03 27.19 7.41
C VAL A 8 -18.25 26.57 8.79
N ARG A 9 -19.51 26.31 9.17
CA ARG A 9 -19.86 25.67 10.46
C ARG A 9 -19.27 24.28 10.62
N TYR A 10 -19.01 23.58 9.52
CA TYR A 10 -18.47 22.23 9.49
C TYR A 10 -16.94 22.18 9.36
N ASN A 11 -16.25 23.31 9.27
CA ASN A 11 -14.77 23.34 9.23
C ASN A 11 -14.16 22.75 10.52
N ARG A 12 -14.85 22.90 11.66
CA ARG A 12 -14.42 22.35 12.95
C ARG A 12 -14.56 20.81 12.94
N PRO A 13 -13.49 20.04 13.22
CA PRO A 13 -13.58 18.58 13.35
C PRO A 13 -14.64 18.13 14.36
N GLU A 14 -14.82 18.87 15.45
CA GLU A 14 -15.75 18.57 16.54
C GLU A 14 -17.22 18.70 16.11
N ALA A 15 -17.49 19.50 15.07
CA ALA A 15 -18.82 19.66 14.51
C ALA A 15 -19.22 18.51 13.56
N ARG A 16 -18.32 17.53 13.34
CA ARG A 16 -18.51 16.43 12.39
C ARG A 16 -18.50 15.09 13.12
N LYS A 17 -19.48 14.25 12.80
CA LYS A 17 -19.55 12.88 13.30
C LYS A 17 -19.03 11.91 12.24
N PHE A 18 -18.17 11.00 12.67
CA PHE A 18 -17.63 9.93 11.85
C PHE A 18 -18.01 8.61 12.48
N THR A 19 -18.43 7.65 11.66
CA THR A 19 -18.86 6.34 12.13
C THR A 19 -18.09 5.26 11.37
N LEU A 20 -17.50 4.34 12.12
CA LEU A 20 -16.88 3.13 11.60
C LEU A 20 -17.73 1.94 12.03
N TRP A 21 -18.29 1.24 11.06
CA TRP A 21 -19.10 0.05 11.30
C TRP A 21 -18.23 -1.20 11.21
N LEU A 22 -18.19 -2.00 12.27
CA LEU A 22 -17.46 -3.27 12.29
C LEU A 22 -18.43 -4.44 12.46
N LYS A 23 -18.52 -5.29 11.43
CA LYS A 23 -19.29 -6.54 11.52
C LYS A 23 -18.49 -7.57 12.31
N LYS A 24 -18.98 -8.01 13.47
CA LYS A 24 -18.32 -9.02 14.34
C LYS A 24 -18.44 -10.47 13.83
N SER A 25 -19.02 -10.69 12.65
CA SER A 25 -19.17 -12.03 12.09
C SER A 25 -17.82 -12.65 11.73
N SER A 26 -17.72 -13.98 11.80
CA SER A 26 -16.59 -14.76 11.28
C SER A 26 -16.30 -14.53 9.78
N GLU A 27 -17.26 -13.98 9.05
CA GLU A 27 -17.07 -13.53 7.66
C GLU A 27 -16.19 -12.29 7.52
N ASN A 28 -15.95 -11.54 8.61
CA ASN A 28 -15.13 -10.35 8.57
C ASN A 28 -13.65 -10.72 8.56
N VAL A 29 -13.12 -10.76 7.35
CA VAL A 29 -11.75 -11.12 7.03
C VAL A 29 -10.70 -10.18 7.64
N TYR A 30 -11.09 -8.98 8.06
CA TYR A 30 -10.19 -7.99 8.65
C TYR A 30 -10.15 -8.06 10.18
N LEU A 31 -11.06 -8.75 10.86
CA LEU A 31 -10.99 -8.94 12.33
C LEU A 31 -10.03 -10.09 12.70
N ARG A 32 -8.84 -10.07 12.09
CA ARG A 32 -7.70 -10.96 12.36
C ARG A 32 -6.52 -10.10 12.81
N GLU A 33 -5.57 -10.68 13.55
CA GLU A 33 -4.45 -9.95 14.18
C GLU A 33 -3.72 -8.98 13.23
N HIS A 34 -3.44 -9.40 11.99
CA HIS A 34 -2.84 -8.54 10.98
C HIS A 34 -3.87 -7.82 10.10
N GLY A 35 -5.05 -8.39 9.92
CA GLY A 35 -6.13 -7.80 9.12
C GLY A 35 -6.66 -6.50 9.72
N ILE A 36 -6.68 -6.39 11.06
CA ILE A 36 -7.24 -5.23 11.74
C ILE A 36 -6.37 -4.00 11.49
N LYS A 37 -5.04 -4.17 11.43
CA LYS A 37 -4.12 -3.08 11.11
C LYS A 37 -4.36 -2.56 9.70
N SER A 38 -4.49 -3.45 8.71
CA SER A 38 -4.85 -3.09 7.34
C SER A 38 -6.18 -2.33 7.26
N LEU A 39 -7.19 -2.76 8.02
CA LEU A 39 -8.47 -2.07 8.09
C LEU A 39 -8.32 -0.69 8.74
N MET A 40 -7.59 -0.57 9.85
CA MET A 40 -7.36 0.73 10.49
C MET A 40 -6.58 1.67 9.58
N ASP A 41 -5.59 1.19 8.83
CA ASP A 41 -4.82 2.00 7.88
C ASP A 41 -5.68 2.49 6.70
N HIS A 42 -6.59 1.65 6.22
CA HIS A 42 -7.58 2.00 5.20
C HIS A 42 -8.58 3.05 5.72
N GLU A 43 -9.27 2.70 6.80
CA GLU A 43 -10.41 3.42 7.31
C GLU A 43 -9.98 4.68 8.08
N ILE A 44 -9.17 4.51 9.11
CA ILE A 44 -8.77 5.60 9.99
C ILE A 44 -7.57 6.34 9.39
N GLY A 45 -6.54 5.58 9.02
CA GLY A 45 -5.27 6.09 8.52
C GLY A 45 -5.43 6.87 7.22
N THR A 46 -6.40 6.54 6.38
CA THR A 46 -6.64 7.23 5.11
C THR A 46 -7.91 8.09 5.16
N HIS A 47 -9.10 7.48 5.20
CA HIS A 47 -10.35 8.22 5.01
C HIS A 47 -10.64 9.22 6.13
N PHE A 48 -10.58 8.79 7.39
CA PHE A 48 -10.87 9.65 8.53
C PHE A 48 -9.89 10.81 8.63
N LEU A 49 -8.58 10.55 8.53
CA LEU A 49 -7.57 11.60 8.63
C LEU A 49 -7.68 12.59 7.48
N ARG A 50 -7.83 12.12 6.23
CA ARG A 50 -8.02 13.03 5.08
C ARG A 50 -9.30 13.84 5.19
N ALA A 51 -10.41 13.25 5.63
CA ALA A 51 -11.65 13.99 5.87
C ALA A 51 -11.50 15.03 6.99
N THR A 52 -10.84 14.67 8.08
CA THR A 52 -10.57 15.57 9.21
C THR A 52 -9.73 16.75 8.73
N ASN A 53 -8.61 16.47 8.08
CA ASN A 53 -7.70 17.48 7.55
C ASN A 53 -8.38 18.37 6.51
N ASP A 54 -9.22 17.82 5.62
CA ASP A 54 -9.94 18.60 4.60
C ASP A 54 -10.78 19.72 5.22
N GLY A 55 -11.40 19.47 6.38
CA GLY A 55 -12.18 20.47 7.13
C GLY A 55 -11.37 21.65 7.66
N LEU A 56 -10.05 21.45 7.83
CA LEU A 56 -9.14 22.49 8.31
C LEU A 56 -8.64 23.40 7.18
N GLN A 57 -9.00 23.11 5.93
CA GLN A 57 -8.42 23.75 4.75
C GLN A 57 -9.32 24.85 4.18
N PRO A 58 -8.74 25.96 3.64
CA PRO A 58 -9.47 27.10 3.08
C PRO A 58 -10.61 26.73 2.11
N TRP A 59 -10.44 25.64 1.37
CA TRP A 59 -11.39 25.19 0.36
C TRP A 59 -12.58 24.41 0.89
N PHE A 60 -12.59 23.96 2.16
CA PHE A 60 -13.69 23.14 2.66
C PHE A 60 -15.05 23.83 2.51
N SER A 61 -15.09 25.13 2.82
CA SER A 61 -16.31 25.93 2.76
C SER A 61 -16.77 26.18 1.32
N ASN A 62 -15.85 26.30 0.36
CA ASN A 62 -16.18 26.56 -1.04
C ASN A 62 -15.06 26.04 -1.98
N ARG A 63 -15.12 24.76 -2.34
CA ARG A 63 -14.12 24.11 -3.22
C ARG A 63 -14.10 24.70 -4.62
N LYS A 64 -15.25 25.14 -5.14
CA LYS A 64 -15.38 25.75 -6.48
C LYS A 64 -14.54 27.02 -6.60
N LYS A 65 -14.43 27.83 -5.54
CA LYS A 65 -13.57 29.03 -5.52
C LYS A 65 -12.09 28.71 -5.74
N PHE A 66 -11.67 27.50 -5.41
CA PHE A 66 -10.30 27.02 -5.60
C PHE A 66 -10.17 26.13 -6.83
N ASP A 67 -11.24 26.03 -7.64
CA ASP A 67 -11.38 25.15 -8.80
C ASP A 67 -11.01 23.69 -8.49
N LEU A 68 -11.38 23.22 -7.30
CA LEU A 68 -11.14 21.85 -6.85
C LEU A 68 -12.36 20.98 -7.13
N ARG A 69 -12.11 19.73 -7.55
CA ARG A 69 -13.18 18.75 -7.75
C ARG A 69 -13.88 18.43 -6.44
N THR A 70 -15.13 18.01 -6.57
CA THR A 70 -15.87 17.48 -5.42
C THR A 70 -15.26 16.13 -5.01
N PRO A 71 -15.17 15.82 -3.70
CA PRO A 71 -14.68 14.51 -3.26
C PRO A 71 -15.52 13.34 -3.77
N ARG A 72 -16.78 13.59 -4.14
CA ARG A 72 -17.72 12.59 -4.69
C ARG A 72 -17.57 12.35 -6.20
N SER A 73 -16.79 13.17 -6.89
CA SER A 73 -16.45 12.95 -8.30
C SER A 73 -15.79 11.59 -8.51
N TYR A 74 -15.85 11.06 -9.73
CA TYR A 74 -15.21 9.80 -10.07
C TYR A 74 -13.70 9.83 -9.79
N THR A 75 -13.01 10.87 -10.28
CA THR A 75 -11.58 11.10 -10.03
C THR A 75 -11.26 11.26 -8.54
N GLY A 76 -12.12 11.96 -7.78
CA GLY A 76 -11.98 12.08 -6.33
C GLY A 76 -12.03 10.72 -5.63
N ARG A 77 -12.99 9.88 -6.00
CA ARG A 77 -13.11 8.50 -5.49
C ARG A 77 -11.91 7.63 -5.86
N ILE A 78 -11.46 7.68 -7.11
CA ILE A 78 -10.23 6.97 -7.53
C ILE A 78 -9.05 7.31 -6.64
N ASN A 79 -8.79 8.60 -6.41
CA ASN A 79 -7.66 9.04 -5.58
C ASN A 79 -7.79 8.55 -4.13
N GLU A 80 -9.00 8.68 -3.57
CA GLU A 80 -9.27 8.35 -2.18
C GLU A 80 -9.22 6.83 -1.92
N GLU A 81 -9.98 6.05 -2.69
CA GLU A 81 -10.04 4.58 -2.56
C GLU A 81 -8.73 3.92 -3.00
N GLY A 82 -8.06 4.48 -4.02
CA GLY A 82 -6.75 4.01 -4.46
C GLY A 82 -5.66 4.18 -3.40
N LEU A 83 -5.62 5.35 -2.74
CA LEU A 83 -4.70 5.57 -1.62
C LEU A 83 -5.02 4.63 -0.45
N ALA A 84 -6.30 4.43 -0.14
CA ALA A 84 -6.72 3.52 0.92
C ALA A 84 -6.35 2.06 0.60
N ALA A 85 -6.50 1.63 -0.66
CA ALA A 85 -6.08 0.32 -1.13
C ALA A 85 -4.56 0.10 -0.98
N ILE A 86 -3.73 1.10 -1.31
CA ILE A 86 -2.29 1.04 -1.08
C ILE A 86 -1.99 0.88 0.41
N ASN A 87 -2.61 1.72 1.25
CA ASN A 87 -2.36 1.69 2.70
C ASN A 87 -2.85 0.40 3.35
N THR A 88 -3.88 -0.25 2.79
CA THR A 88 -4.35 -1.58 3.23
C THR A 88 -3.23 -2.63 3.16
N ILE A 89 -2.43 -2.61 2.10
CA ILE A 89 -1.33 -3.58 1.89
C ILE A 89 0.02 -3.05 2.38
N TYR A 90 0.08 -1.83 2.93
CA TYR A 90 1.31 -1.20 3.39
C TYR A 90 2.03 -2.04 4.44
N GLN A 91 1.30 -2.59 5.42
CA GLN A 91 1.87 -3.47 6.44
C GLN A 91 1.74 -4.97 6.09
N ALA A 92 1.12 -5.32 4.96
CA ALA A 92 0.94 -6.71 4.58
C ALA A 92 2.28 -7.37 4.27
N GLN A 93 2.42 -8.66 4.59
CA GLN A 93 3.62 -9.44 4.27
C GLN A 93 3.83 -9.54 2.76
N VAL A 94 2.73 -9.64 1.99
CA VAL A 94 2.75 -9.73 0.54
C VAL A 94 2.24 -8.42 -0.06
N LYS A 95 3.11 -7.71 -0.79
CA LYS A 95 2.85 -6.39 -1.40
C LYS A 95 2.07 -6.45 -2.71
N MET A 96 1.07 -7.33 -2.80
CA MET A 96 0.29 -7.57 -4.02
C MET A 96 -1.06 -6.85 -3.97
N LEU A 97 -1.39 -6.12 -5.03
CA LEU A 97 -2.71 -5.51 -5.26
C LEU A 97 -3.72 -6.51 -5.85
N PHE A 98 -3.60 -7.80 -5.49
CA PHE A 98 -4.39 -8.87 -6.09
C PHE A 98 -5.90 -8.62 -5.99
N LEU A 99 -6.41 -8.20 -4.83
CA LEU A 99 -7.85 -7.99 -4.65
C LEU A 99 -8.38 -6.77 -5.41
N PRO A 100 -7.77 -5.57 -5.32
CA PRO A 100 -8.14 -4.47 -6.20
C PRO A 100 -8.10 -4.88 -7.68
N ALA A 101 -7.04 -5.57 -8.11
CA ALA A 101 -6.91 -6.02 -9.50
C ALA A 101 -8.03 -7.00 -9.89
N LEU A 102 -8.41 -7.92 -8.99
CA LEU A 102 -9.48 -8.88 -9.22
C LEU A 102 -10.85 -8.20 -9.28
N LEU A 103 -11.12 -7.20 -8.44
CA LEU A 103 -12.34 -6.37 -8.53
C LEU A 103 -12.41 -5.66 -9.88
N TYR A 104 -11.31 -5.05 -10.30
CA TYR A 104 -11.22 -4.38 -11.59
C TYR A 104 -11.48 -5.34 -12.74
N TYR A 105 -10.79 -6.48 -12.74
CA TYR A 105 -10.93 -7.53 -13.74
C TYR A 105 -12.35 -8.10 -13.80
N THR A 106 -12.95 -8.36 -12.63
CA THR A 106 -14.32 -8.88 -12.54
C THR A 106 -15.32 -7.90 -13.16
N ALA A 107 -15.19 -6.60 -12.89
CA ALA A 107 -16.02 -5.58 -13.51
C ALA A 107 -15.85 -5.57 -15.04
N CYS A 108 -14.62 -5.68 -15.54
CA CYS A 108 -14.38 -5.78 -16.99
C CYS A 108 -14.99 -7.04 -17.61
N MET A 109 -14.91 -8.19 -16.94
CA MET A 109 -15.47 -9.45 -17.48
C MET A 109 -17.01 -9.48 -17.38
N SER A 110 -17.59 -8.75 -16.43
CA SER A 110 -19.05 -8.66 -16.28
C SER A 110 -19.75 -8.08 -17.51
N THR A 111 -19.08 -7.23 -18.30
CA THR A 111 -19.63 -6.68 -19.55
C THR A 111 -19.67 -7.69 -20.70
N LYS A 112 -19.07 -8.86 -20.52
CA LYS A 112 -18.94 -9.90 -21.56
C LYS A 112 -19.58 -11.24 -21.19
N MET A 113 -19.98 -11.41 -19.94
CA MET A 113 -20.42 -12.69 -19.37
C MET A 113 -21.67 -12.47 -18.54
N SER A 114 -22.61 -13.41 -18.58
CA SER A 114 -23.73 -13.50 -17.63
C SER A 114 -23.25 -13.75 -16.19
N PHE A 115 -24.15 -13.72 -15.21
CA PHE A 115 -23.79 -14.02 -13.81
C PHE A 115 -23.16 -15.42 -13.68
N LYS A 116 -23.80 -16.44 -14.28
CA LYS A 116 -23.34 -17.82 -14.19
C LYS A 116 -21.97 -18.00 -14.86
N GLU A 117 -21.81 -17.49 -16.07
CA GLU A 117 -20.54 -17.58 -16.80
C GLU A 117 -19.41 -16.87 -16.05
N LEU A 118 -19.67 -15.68 -15.49
CA LEU A 118 -18.68 -14.97 -14.68
C LEU A 118 -18.33 -15.74 -13.40
N PHE A 119 -19.31 -16.37 -12.75
CA PHE A 119 -19.09 -17.23 -11.59
C PHE A 119 -18.23 -18.45 -11.95
N ASP A 120 -18.47 -19.11 -13.08
CA ASP A 120 -17.66 -20.25 -13.50
C ASP A 120 -16.24 -19.78 -13.90
N HIS A 121 -16.14 -18.67 -14.62
CA HIS A 121 -14.88 -18.07 -15.07
C HIS A 121 -13.94 -17.69 -13.91
N LEU A 122 -14.48 -17.13 -12.82
CA LEU A 122 -13.68 -16.74 -11.67
C LEU A 122 -13.15 -17.92 -10.84
N ALA A 123 -13.51 -19.16 -11.16
CA ALA A 123 -13.03 -20.35 -10.47
C ALA A 123 -11.51 -20.51 -10.49
N MET A 124 -10.85 -20.03 -11.55
CA MET A 124 -9.40 -20.07 -11.65
C MET A 124 -8.67 -19.13 -10.67
N TYR A 125 -9.37 -18.12 -10.13
CA TYR A 125 -8.81 -17.13 -9.19
C TYR A 125 -9.33 -17.31 -7.76
N ILE A 126 -10.59 -17.72 -7.60
CA ILE A 126 -11.25 -17.86 -6.30
C ILE A 126 -11.77 -19.29 -6.15
N TYR A 127 -11.06 -20.09 -5.35
CA TYR A 127 -11.46 -21.46 -5.06
C TYR A 127 -12.77 -21.55 -4.27
N ASP A 128 -12.91 -20.72 -3.23
CA ASP A 128 -14.07 -20.75 -2.32
C ASP A 128 -15.33 -20.19 -3.01
N PRO A 129 -16.40 -20.99 -3.20
CA PRO A 129 -17.57 -20.60 -3.98
C PRO A 129 -18.34 -19.44 -3.35
N GLU A 130 -18.36 -19.33 -2.02
CA GLU A 130 -19.02 -18.23 -1.30
C GLU A 130 -18.30 -16.90 -1.54
N GLN A 131 -16.97 -16.87 -1.48
CA GLN A 131 -16.20 -15.68 -1.85
C GLN A 131 -16.40 -15.31 -3.32
N ARG A 132 -16.46 -16.32 -4.19
CA ARG A 132 -16.67 -16.10 -5.62
C ARG A 132 -18.05 -15.52 -5.89
N TRP A 133 -19.08 -16.05 -5.25
CA TRP A 133 -20.44 -15.50 -5.29
C TRP A 133 -20.43 -14.01 -4.88
N LYS A 134 -19.83 -13.69 -3.73
CA LYS A 134 -19.69 -12.30 -3.27
C LYS A 134 -18.99 -11.41 -4.29
N GLN A 135 -17.92 -11.91 -4.92
CA GLN A 135 -17.19 -11.19 -5.97
C GLN A 135 -18.08 -10.89 -7.20
N VAL A 136 -18.83 -11.88 -7.68
CA VAL A 136 -19.74 -11.73 -8.84
C VAL A 136 -20.89 -10.78 -8.51
N VAL A 137 -21.52 -10.94 -7.34
CA VAL A 137 -22.62 -10.06 -6.89
C VAL A 137 -22.19 -8.60 -6.88
N ARG A 138 -20.97 -8.28 -6.42
CA ARG A 138 -20.49 -6.89 -6.42
C ARG A 138 -20.48 -6.26 -7.81
N ALA A 139 -20.08 -7.03 -8.82
CA ALA A 139 -20.05 -6.57 -10.21
C ALA A 139 -21.43 -6.61 -10.87
N LYS A 140 -22.32 -7.52 -10.47
CA LYS A 140 -23.60 -7.76 -11.15
C LYS A 140 -24.83 -7.15 -10.46
N ARG A 141 -24.71 -6.62 -9.24
CA ARG A 141 -25.83 -6.11 -8.41
C ARG A 141 -26.68 -4.97 -8.99
N CYS A 142 -26.28 -4.35 -10.09
CA CYS A 142 -27.05 -3.32 -10.78
C CYS A 142 -27.92 -3.88 -11.92
N LEU A 143 -27.82 -5.18 -12.21
CA LEU A 143 -28.68 -5.85 -13.17
C LEU A 143 -29.88 -6.47 -12.45
N SER A 144 -31.02 -6.48 -13.12
CA SER A 144 -32.25 -7.10 -12.60
C SER A 144 -32.35 -8.57 -12.98
N ASP A 145 -31.80 -8.95 -14.13
CA ASP A 145 -31.73 -10.34 -14.61
C ASP A 145 -30.27 -10.84 -14.58
N CYS A 146 -30.07 -12.04 -14.02
CA CYS A 146 -28.78 -12.72 -13.94
C CYS A 146 -28.25 -13.18 -15.31
N SER A 147 -29.13 -13.27 -16.31
CA SER A 147 -28.79 -13.65 -17.69
C SER A 147 -28.18 -12.50 -18.49
N GLU A 148 -28.36 -11.27 -18.03
CA GLU A 148 -27.85 -10.07 -18.71
C GLU A 148 -26.32 -9.92 -18.59
N ILE A 149 -25.75 -9.42 -19.68
CA ILE A 149 -24.38 -8.90 -19.70
C ILE A 149 -24.36 -7.45 -19.18
N GLY A 150 -23.21 -7.01 -18.66
CA GLY A 150 -23.06 -5.71 -18.01
C GLY A 150 -22.73 -5.83 -16.53
N GLY A 151 -22.50 -4.69 -15.89
CA GLY A 151 -22.17 -4.67 -14.47
C GLY A 151 -21.72 -3.30 -13.98
N CYS A 152 -21.50 -3.21 -12.67
CA CYS A 152 -21.20 -1.98 -11.98
C CYS A 152 -19.69 -1.85 -11.80
N GLY A 153 -19.10 -0.81 -12.41
CA GLY A 153 -17.67 -0.51 -12.31
C GLY A 153 -17.25 0.21 -11.02
N TYR A 154 -18.12 0.33 -10.01
CA TYR A 154 -17.87 1.16 -8.83
C TYR A 154 -16.57 0.79 -8.09
N ASP A 155 -16.23 -0.50 -8.06
CA ASP A 155 -15.03 -1.01 -7.38
C ASP A 155 -13.75 -0.95 -8.24
N GLN A 156 -13.83 -0.46 -9.48
CA GLN A 156 -12.63 -0.28 -10.31
C GLN A 156 -11.72 0.82 -9.75
N CYS A 157 -12.30 1.77 -9.00
CA CYS A 157 -11.59 2.92 -8.43
C CYS A 157 -10.42 2.51 -7.50
N TYR A 158 -10.53 1.40 -6.78
CA TYR A 158 -9.48 0.88 -5.89
C TYR A 158 -8.19 0.60 -6.67
N PHE A 159 -8.28 -0.17 -7.76
CA PHE A 159 -7.10 -0.55 -8.53
C PHE A 159 -6.61 0.58 -9.42
N GLU A 160 -7.53 1.28 -10.09
CA GLU A 160 -7.20 2.42 -10.94
C GLU A 160 -6.42 3.48 -10.16
N GLY A 161 -6.90 3.82 -8.96
CA GLY A 161 -6.25 4.81 -8.11
C GLY A 161 -4.92 4.33 -7.54
N ALA A 162 -4.85 3.05 -7.14
CA ALA A 162 -3.59 2.47 -6.68
C ALA A 162 -2.52 2.52 -7.78
N VAL A 163 -2.85 2.12 -9.00
CA VAL A 163 -1.94 2.17 -10.15
C VAL A 163 -1.52 3.61 -10.46
N MET A 164 -2.48 4.54 -10.50
CA MET A 164 -2.23 5.95 -10.74
C MET A 164 -1.26 6.54 -9.72
N ILE A 165 -1.45 6.28 -8.42
CA ILE A 165 -0.56 6.80 -7.36
C ILE A 165 0.81 6.13 -7.41
N LEU A 166 0.85 4.80 -7.56
CA LEU A 166 2.09 4.02 -7.52
C LEU A 166 3.04 4.32 -8.70
N ARG A 167 2.52 4.76 -9.85
CA ARG A 167 3.35 5.17 -10.99
C ARG A 167 4.11 6.49 -10.77
N GLN A 168 3.64 7.33 -9.86
CA GLN A 168 4.17 8.68 -9.64
C GLN A 168 4.56 8.93 -8.16
N VAL A 169 4.92 7.86 -7.42
CA VAL A 169 5.27 7.91 -5.98
C VAL A 169 6.32 8.98 -5.67
N ASN A 170 7.28 9.15 -6.57
CA ASN A 170 8.39 10.08 -6.36
C ASN A 170 7.97 11.54 -6.58
N GLU A 171 6.93 11.77 -7.37
CA GLU A 171 6.41 13.10 -7.73
C GLU A 171 5.37 13.61 -6.72
N ILE A 172 4.63 12.70 -6.08
CA ILE A 172 3.61 13.05 -5.10
C ILE A 172 4.26 13.58 -3.80
N ASP A 173 3.79 14.75 -3.38
CA ASP A 173 3.95 15.25 -2.01
C ASP A 173 2.84 14.65 -1.13
N PHE A 174 3.14 13.53 -0.48
CA PHE A 174 2.15 12.83 0.35
C PHE A 174 1.73 13.63 1.59
N LYS A 175 2.58 14.53 2.12
CA LYS A 175 2.19 15.39 3.24
C LYS A 175 1.09 16.35 2.79
N LEU A 176 1.28 16.97 1.62
CA LEU A 176 0.25 17.82 1.02
C LEU A 176 -0.97 17.01 0.57
N PHE A 177 -0.79 15.79 0.06
CA PHE A 177 -1.89 14.91 -0.31
C PHE A 177 -2.79 14.59 0.89
N TYR A 178 -2.20 14.43 2.07
CA TYR A 178 -2.93 14.25 3.32
C TYR A 178 -3.60 15.53 3.86
N ALA A 179 -3.38 16.70 3.26
CA ALA A 179 -4.01 17.94 3.71
C ALA A 179 -5.54 17.93 3.54
N GLY A 180 -6.09 17.08 2.68
CA GLY A 180 -7.53 16.93 2.51
C GLY A 180 -7.91 15.90 1.45
N LYS A 181 -9.18 15.90 1.05
CA LYS A 181 -9.69 15.03 -0.03
C LYS A 181 -9.39 15.65 -1.39
N ILE A 182 -8.12 15.68 -1.76
CA ILE A 182 -7.58 16.34 -2.97
C ILE A 182 -7.10 15.27 -3.95
N CYS A 183 -7.18 15.54 -5.25
CA CYS A 183 -6.65 14.66 -6.29
C CYS A 183 -5.15 14.92 -6.54
N CYS A 184 -4.39 13.91 -6.99
CA CYS A 184 -2.96 14.03 -7.26
C CYS A 184 -2.62 15.19 -8.22
N ASP A 185 -3.43 15.39 -9.25
CA ASP A 185 -3.26 16.45 -10.26
C ASP A 185 -3.57 17.86 -9.73
N GLU A 186 -4.26 17.97 -8.59
CA GLU A 186 -4.60 19.24 -7.95
C GLU A 186 -3.53 19.72 -6.95
N LEU A 187 -2.56 18.86 -6.59
CA LEU A 187 -1.58 19.13 -5.52
C LEU A 187 -0.77 20.41 -5.77
N GLN A 188 -0.29 20.64 -6.99
CA GLN A 188 0.52 21.82 -7.28
C GLN A 188 -0.24 23.13 -7.07
N ARG A 189 -1.55 23.13 -7.38
CA ARG A 189 -2.40 24.32 -7.26
C ARG A 189 -2.66 24.69 -5.80
N ILE A 190 -2.81 23.70 -4.93
CA ILE A 190 -3.11 23.94 -3.51
C ILE A 190 -1.86 24.16 -2.65
N LYS A 191 -0.65 23.91 -3.16
CA LYS A 191 0.60 23.91 -2.38
C LYS A 191 0.82 25.19 -1.55
N ARG A 192 0.46 26.36 -2.09
CA ARG A 192 0.58 27.67 -1.42
C ARG A 192 -0.65 28.07 -0.60
N ILE A 193 -1.75 27.34 -0.74
CA ILE A 193 -3.05 27.64 -0.13
C ILE A 193 -3.27 26.75 1.10
N ALA A 194 -2.76 25.51 1.05
CA ALA A 194 -2.93 24.52 2.09
C ALA A 194 -2.30 24.97 3.40
N ARG A 195 -3.07 24.85 4.48
CA ARG A 195 -2.57 25.01 5.85
C ARG A 195 -1.90 23.71 6.26
N GLN A 196 -0.57 23.68 6.17
CA GLN A 196 0.20 22.46 6.42
C GLN A 196 0.49 22.21 7.90
N ASP A 197 0.51 23.25 8.72
CA ASP A 197 0.87 23.15 10.15
C ASP A 197 -0.18 22.39 10.98
N CYS A 198 -1.43 22.38 10.52
CA CYS A 198 -2.53 21.69 11.20
C CYS A 198 -2.83 20.29 10.64
N VAL A 199 -2.05 19.80 9.66
CA VAL A 199 -2.29 18.50 9.02
C VAL A 199 -1.87 17.36 9.95
N LYS A 200 -2.82 16.46 10.25
CA LYS A 200 -2.56 15.23 11.00
C LYS A 200 -2.15 14.11 10.05
N LEU A 201 -0.96 13.55 10.25
CA LEU A 201 -0.44 12.44 9.44
C LEU A 201 -0.65 11.09 10.15
N PRO A 202 -0.95 10.01 9.42
CA PRO A 202 -1.01 8.66 10.00
C PRO A 202 0.39 8.19 10.43
N HIS A 203 0.45 7.20 11.32
CA HIS A 203 1.72 6.73 11.88
C HIS A 203 2.68 6.21 10.82
N PHE A 204 2.16 5.51 9.80
CA PHE A 204 2.97 4.94 8.72
C PHE A 204 3.57 5.99 7.77
N LEU A 205 3.10 7.24 7.83
CA LEU A 205 3.56 8.34 6.98
C LEU A 205 4.50 9.31 7.71
N ARG A 206 4.78 9.06 9.00
CA ARG A 206 5.73 9.86 9.81
C ARG A 206 7.14 9.77 9.25
N ASP A 207 7.54 8.57 8.83
CA ASP A 207 8.76 8.36 8.05
C ASP A 207 8.43 8.32 6.56
N MET A 208 8.50 9.49 5.92
CA MET A 208 8.19 9.64 4.50
C MET A 208 9.15 8.84 3.61
N ALA A 209 10.41 8.68 4.01
CA ALA A 209 11.40 7.96 3.23
C ALA A 209 11.09 6.45 3.24
N SER A 210 10.79 5.89 4.41
CA SER A 210 10.34 4.51 4.54
C SER A 210 9.01 4.27 3.82
N TYR A 211 8.05 5.20 3.95
CA TYR A 211 6.77 5.12 3.25
C TYR A 211 6.97 5.04 1.73
N LYS A 212 7.72 5.99 1.13
CA LYS A 212 8.03 5.98 -0.30
C LYS A 212 8.80 4.72 -0.72
N LYS A 213 9.71 4.20 0.11
CA LYS A 213 10.43 2.96 -0.15
C LYS A 213 9.48 1.76 -0.27
N THR A 214 8.55 1.60 0.68
CA THR A 214 7.55 0.53 0.63
C THR A 214 6.56 0.70 -0.53
N LEU A 215 6.18 1.93 -0.88
CA LEU A 215 5.35 2.18 -2.06
C LEU A 215 6.06 1.78 -3.37
N ASN A 216 7.35 2.09 -3.50
CA ASN A 216 8.15 1.60 -4.63
C ASN A 216 8.26 0.07 -4.65
N GLU A 217 8.37 -0.59 -3.48
CA GLU A 217 8.33 -2.05 -3.38
C GLU A 217 6.99 -2.62 -3.86
N ILE A 218 5.87 -2.02 -3.46
CA ILE A 218 4.53 -2.38 -3.96
C ILE A 218 4.49 -2.18 -5.49
N ALA A 219 4.93 -1.04 -6.00
CA ALA A 219 4.93 -0.75 -7.43
C ALA A 219 5.76 -1.78 -8.23
N LEU A 220 6.95 -2.14 -7.73
CA LEU A 220 7.81 -3.18 -8.33
C LEU A 220 7.14 -4.56 -8.31
N THR A 221 6.56 -4.94 -7.16
CA THR A 221 5.93 -6.25 -6.95
C THR A 221 4.74 -6.45 -7.89
N ASN A 222 4.02 -5.36 -8.21
CA ASN A 222 2.88 -5.38 -9.13
C ASN A 222 3.25 -5.03 -10.58
N GLY A 223 4.55 -4.98 -10.92
CA GLY A 223 5.01 -4.76 -12.30
C GLY A 223 4.70 -3.36 -12.86
N LEU A 224 4.49 -2.36 -11.99
CA LEU A 224 4.14 -0.99 -12.41
C LEU A 224 5.36 -0.14 -12.75
N ILE A 225 6.51 -0.47 -12.16
CA ILE A 225 7.81 0.16 -12.44
C ILE A 225 8.85 -0.92 -12.70
N GLN A 226 9.84 -0.62 -13.53
CA GLN A 226 10.94 -1.53 -13.80
C GLN A 226 12.02 -1.40 -12.72
N LYS A 227 12.67 -2.51 -12.36
CA LYS A 227 13.91 -2.44 -11.57
C LYS A 227 14.96 -1.76 -12.43
N ILE A 228 15.44 -0.60 -11.99
CA ILE A 228 16.66 -0.01 -12.57
C ILE A 228 17.82 -0.92 -12.15
N ASN A 229 18.15 -1.90 -12.99
CA ASN A 229 19.42 -2.59 -12.90
C ASN A 229 20.48 -1.59 -13.32
N ARG A 230 21.08 -0.89 -12.35
CA ARG A 230 22.31 -0.16 -12.64
C ARG A 230 23.33 -1.19 -13.14
N PRO A 231 23.88 -1.08 -14.36
CA PRO A 231 25.01 -1.92 -14.72
C PRO A 231 26.12 -1.67 -13.69
N LEU A 232 26.73 -2.74 -13.20
CA LEU A 232 27.90 -2.69 -12.32
C LEU A 232 29.08 -2.13 -13.13
N SER A 233 29.13 -0.81 -13.28
CA SER A 233 30.24 -0.02 -13.79
C SER A 233 30.48 1.06 -12.74
N CYS A 234 31.60 1.17 -12.02
CA CYS A 234 32.95 0.71 -12.26
C CYS A 234 33.54 0.35 -10.88
N ARG A 235 34.02 -0.88 -10.67
CA ARG A 235 35.01 -1.11 -9.60
C ARG A 235 36.27 -0.38 -10.06
N ASN A 236 36.62 0.69 -9.36
CA ASN A 236 37.88 1.41 -9.53
C ASN A 236 39.03 0.38 -9.65
N THR A 237 39.57 0.24 -10.85
CA THR A 237 40.86 -0.40 -11.06
C THR A 237 41.89 0.41 -10.27
N ALA A 238 42.66 -0.31 -9.49
CA ALA A 238 43.65 0.24 -8.58
C ALA A 238 44.57 1.25 -9.28
N ARG A 239 44.68 2.46 -8.72
CA ARG A 239 45.78 3.37 -9.03
C ARG A 239 47.10 2.71 -8.59
N PRO A 240 48.13 2.60 -9.45
CA PRO A 240 49.45 2.17 -9.01
C PRO A 240 50.05 3.26 -8.11
N LYS A 241 50.35 2.92 -6.85
CA LYS A 241 51.15 3.80 -5.97
C LYS A 241 52.60 3.78 -6.47
N VAL A 242 53.05 4.89 -7.02
CA VAL A 242 54.48 5.16 -7.29
C VAL A 242 55.22 5.20 -5.94
N ARG A 243 56.07 4.20 -5.70
CA ARG A 243 57.00 4.13 -4.56
C ARG A 243 58.13 5.14 -4.76
N LYS A 244 58.16 6.21 -3.96
CA LYS A 244 59.40 6.98 -3.72
C LYS A 244 60.21 6.28 -2.63
N LYS A 245 61.43 5.84 -2.98
CA LYS A 245 62.48 5.39 -2.05
C LYS A 245 62.91 6.56 -1.16
N LYS A 246 62.97 6.34 0.16
CA LYS A 246 63.91 7.05 1.06
C LYS A 246 64.53 6.02 2.01
N SER A 247 65.80 6.29 2.29
CA SER A 247 66.88 5.42 2.75
C SER A 247 66.85 5.08 4.25
N LEU A 248 67.53 3.96 4.55
CA LEU A 248 67.91 3.44 5.86
C LEU A 248 68.60 4.49 6.75
N ALA A 249 68.20 4.51 8.04
CA ALA A 249 69.10 4.59 9.18
C ALA A 249 68.36 4.08 10.44
N SER A 250 69.08 3.32 11.27
CA SER A 250 68.72 2.77 12.58
C SER A 250 69.95 2.95 13.50
N PRO A 251 69.95 2.60 14.80
CA PRO A 251 68.86 2.44 15.79
C PRO A 251 69.19 3.17 17.13
N GLN A 252 68.25 3.14 18.09
CA GLN A 252 68.43 3.13 19.56
C GLN A 252 67.04 3.33 20.19
N ASP A 253 66.62 2.82 21.34
CA ASP A 253 66.95 1.70 22.23
C ASP A 253 65.76 1.61 23.22
N ARG A 254 65.53 0.43 23.82
CA ARG A 254 64.76 0.14 25.06
C ARG A 254 63.24 0.30 25.15
N GLY A 255 62.60 -0.81 25.59
CA GLY A 255 61.62 -0.77 26.68
C GLY A 255 60.46 -1.78 26.62
N GLN A 256 60.68 -2.97 27.22
CA GLN A 256 59.78 -3.84 28.02
C GLN A 256 58.23 -3.72 27.82
N GLY A 257 57.41 -4.77 27.77
CA GLY A 257 57.52 -6.19 28.09
C GLY A 257 56.10 -6.82 28.23
N ARG A 258 56.07 -8.14 28.49
CA ARG A 258 54.94 -9.01 28.92
C ARG A 258 54.05 -9.67 27.85
N VAL A 259 54.54 -10.82 27.38
CA VAL A 259 53.98 -12.19 27.50
C VAL A 259 52.60 -12.29 28.19
N PHE A 260 51.63 -12.95 27.54
CA PHE A 260 50.96 -14.16 28.04
C PHE A 260 50.25 -14.91 26.90
N SER A 261 50.25 -16.23 27.05
CA SER A 261 50.17 -17.29 26.05
C SER A 261 48.78 -17.91 25.90
N CYS A 262 48.50 -18.46 24.70
CA CYS A 262 47.45 -19.45 24.45
C CYS A 262 47.76 -20.79 25.15
N PRO A 263 46.81 -21.75 25.19
CA PRO A 263 46.87 -22.79 24.15
C PRO A 263 45.53 -23.35 23.66
N SER A 264 45.62 -23.93 22.47
CA SER A 264 44.65 -24.72 21.70
C SER A 264 44.81 -26.23 21.88
N ARG A 265 43.71 -27.02 21.80
CA ARG A 265 43.52 -28.41 21.26
C ARG A 265 42.27 -29.03 21.94
N SER A 266 41.45 -29.94 21.39
CA SER A 266 41.65 -30.97 20.36
C SER A 266 40.32 -31.59 19.87
N ARG A 267 40.41 -32.24 18.70
CA ARG A 267 39.49 -33.10 17.92
C ARG A 267 39.02 -34.41 18.58
N SER A 268 37.81 -34.87 18.22
CA SER A 268 37.40 -36.22 17.74
C SER A 268 35.84 -36.33 17.84
N GLY A 269 35.04 -37.06 17.06
CA GLY A 269 35.18 -38.00 15.94
C GLY A 269 33.77 -38.27 15.32
N LEU A 270 33.74 -38.80 14.10
CA LEU A 270 32.56 -39.36 13.39
C LEU A 270 32.50 -40.89 13.65
N PRO A 271 31.37 -41.60 13.40
CA PRO A 271 31.11 -42.12 12.04
C PRO A 271 29.64 -42.12 11.58
N PHE A 272 29.52 -42.26 10.26
CA PHE A 272 28.33 -42.46 9.43
C PHE A 272 27.59 -43.79 9.69
N SER A 273 26.27 -43.81 9.45
CA SER A 273 25.63 -44.94 8.76
C SER A 273 24.52 -44.43 7.82
N SER A 274 24.46 -45.04 6.65
CA SER A 274 23.53 -44.78 5.54
C SER A 274 22.64 -46.00 5.34
N THR A 275 21.36 -45.78 5.02
CA THR A 275 20.55 -46.75 4.28
C THR A 275 19.40 -46.05 3.55
N THR A 276 19.23 -46.48 2.32
CA THR A 276 18.42 -46.01 1.19
C THR A 276 16.93 -46.33 1.28
N HIS A 277 16.06 -45.46 0.75
CA HIS A 277 14.99 -45.76 -0.25
C HIS A 277 14.08 -44.53 -0.58
N PRO A 278 13.26 -44.55 -1.65
CA PRO A 278 13.34 -43.57 -2.74
C PRO A 278 12.26 -42.46 -2.78
N ASN A 279 12.54 -41.50 -3.66
CA ASN A 279 11.70 -40.45 -4.24
C ASN A 279 10.18 -40.66 -4.18
N ARG A 280 9.49 -39.72 -3.51
CA ARG A 280 8.14 -39.29 -3.89
C ARG A 280 8.07 -37.76 -3.88
N ILE A 281 8.10 -37.19 -5.08
CA ILE A 281 7.84 -35.77 -5.34
C ILE A 281 6.38 -35.51 -4.99
N LEU A 282 6.12 -34.89 -3.84
CA LEU A 282 4.84 -34.27 -3.52
C LEU A 282 5.05 -32.77 -3.36
N SER A 283 4.57 -32.06 -4.37
CA SER A 283 4.39 -30.62 -4.46
C SER A 283 3.71 -30.07 -3.19
N ARG A 284 4.50 -29.52 -2.27
CA ARG A 284 4.03 -28.57 -1.26
C ARG A 284 4.00 -27.18 -1.87
N ARG A 285 2.97 -26.88 -2.68
CA ARG A 285 2.58 -25.49 -2.92
C ARG A 285 1.78 -25.00 -1.71
N SER A 286 2.37 -24.06 -0.97
CA SER A 286 1.79 -23.35 0.16
C SER A 286 0.40 -22.80 -0.18
N SER A 287 -0.63 -23.33 0.49
CA SER A 287 -2.00 -22.81 0.50
C SER A 287 -2.09 -21.59 1.43
N THR A 288 -1.78 -20.40 0.94
CA THR A 288 -1.84 -19.15 1.74
C THR A 288 -2.63 -18.02 1.06
N TYR A 289 -3.69 -18.34 0.32
CA TYR A 289 -4.67 -17.35 -0.14
C TYR A 289 -6.09 -17.80 0.20
N ARG A 290 -6.59 -17.40 1.38
CA ARG A 290 -7.99 -17.59 1.78
C ARG A 290 -8.65 -16.28 2.23
N ARG A 291 -9.71 -15.95 1.48
CA ARG A 291 -10.88 -15.13 1.84
C ARG A 291 -10.58 -13.67 2.18
N LEU A 292 -10.92 -12.77 1.26
CA LEU A 292 -10.88 -11.33 1.49
C LEU A 292 -12.04 -10.62 0.75
N CYS A 293 -13.05 -10.20 1.51
CA CYS A 293 -14.13 -9.30 1.08
C CYS A 293 -13.78 -7.84 1.45
N THR A 294 -13.77 -6.92 0.48
CA THR A 294 -13.54 -5.47 0.63
C THR A 294 -14.84 -4.67 0.79
N SER A 295 -15.80 -5.15 1.58
CA SER A 295 -17.05 -4.40 1.87
C SER A 295 -17.36 -4.50 3.35
N VAL A 296 -16.46 -4.01 4.21
CA VAL A 296 -16.69 -4.12 5.65
C VAL A 296 -16.47 -2.84 6.43
N ALA A 297 -16.18 -1.73 5.77
CA ALA A 297 -16.34 -0.40 6.36
C ALA A 297 -16.52 0.62 5.24
N SER A 298 -17.34 1.62 5.50
CA SER A 298 -17.54 2.75 4.60
C SER A 298 -17.76 3.98 5.46
N PHE A 299 -16.93 4.99 5.27
CA PHE A 299 -17.12 6.30 5.89
C PHE A 299 -18.20 7.07 5.14
N ALA A 300 -19.34 7.29 5.79
CA ALA A 300 -20.31 8.28 5.35
C ALA A 300 -20.35 9.43 6.36
N PRO A 301 -20.15 10.69 5.95
CA PRO A 301 -20.61 11.81 6.75
C PRO A 301 -22.14 11.76 6.79
N MET A 302 -22.74 11.90 7.98
CA MET A 302 -24.19 12.03 8.10
C MET A 302 -24.64 13.26 7.31
N SER A 303 -25.62 13.06 6.44
CA SER A 303 -26.41 14.17 5.90
C SER A 303 -27.40 14.52 7.01
N SER A 304 -27.37 15.76 7.47
CA SER A 304 -28.52 16.34 8.19
C SER A 304 -29.55 16.75 7.16
#